data_AF-A0A1W1ZHM3-F1
#
_entry.id   AF-A0A1W1ZHM3-F1
#
_cell.length_a   1.000
_cell.length_b   1.000
_cell.length_c   1.000
_cell.angle_alpha   90.00
_cell.angle_beta   90.00
_cell.angle_gamma   90.00
#
_symmetry.space_group_name_H-M   'P 1'
#
loop_
_entity.id
_entity.type
_entity.pdbx_description
1 polymer ?
#
loop_
_entity_poly.entity_id
_entity_poly.type
_entity_poly.pdbx_seq_one_letter_code
_entity_poly.pdbx_strand_id
1 'polypeptide(L)'
;MAYGIDLKEAQRVIAEKLDVIHPHGTIDRLPWQRGDAPQADWGVEQPWNIHAIATNLKSLAERRTDRNALRDVRVAVANAKRLVFLGFGFQPQNVDLLFENTLSHNPEVLISTYGMSQGNAATVAHMMKRLAGLESADLLMLSPGKAWEILRDYSLLLES
;
A
#
# COMPACT_ATOMS: atom_id res chain seq x y z
N MET A 1 19.35 -4.75 14.66
CA MET A 1 19.13 -4.87 13.21
C MET A 1 17.84 -5.64 12.99
N ALA A 2 16.80 -5.02 12.44
CA ALA A 2 15.44 -5.57 12.50
C ALA A 2 15.15 -6.75 11.55
N TYR A 3 16.03 -7.04 10.57
CA TYR A 3 15.80 -8.10 9.57
C TYR A 3 17.09 -8.81 9.12
N GLY A 4 18.20 -8.66 9.85
CA GLY A 4 19.48 -9.34 9.53
C GLY A 4 20.18 -8.92 8.22
N ILE A 5 19.64 -7.97 7.46
CA ILE A 5 20.21 -7.47 6.20
C ILE A 5 20.92 -6.12 6.36
N ASP A 6 21.93 -5.87 5.52
CA ASP A 6 22.59 -4.56 5.44
C ASP A 6 21.71 -3.51 4.75
N LEU A 7 21.93 -2.22 5.05
CA LEU A 7 21.17 -1.12 4.48
C LEU A 7 21.32 -1.05 2.95
N LYS A 8 22.50 -1.29 2.39
CA LYS A 8 22.69 -1.25 0.93
C LYS A 8 21.96 -2.39 0.24
N GLU A 9 21.89 -3.54 0.90
CA GLU A 9 21.14 -4.68 0.40
C GLU A 9 19.63 -4.38 0.43
N ALA A 10 19.12 -3.83 1.54
CA ALA A 10 17.73 -3.40 1.64
C ALA A 10 17.35 -2.39 0.55
N GLN A 11 18.19 -1.36 0.32
CA GLN A 11 17.98 -0.37 -0.74
C GLN A 11 17.92 -1.01 -2.12
N ARG A 12 18.80 -1.98 -2.41
CA ARG A 12 18.80 -2.69 -3.69
C ARG A 12 17.54 -3.51 -3.88
N VAL A 13 17.09 -4.23 -2.86
CA VAL A 13 15.85 -5.02 -2.92
C VAL A 13 14.65 -4.12 -3.23
N ILE A 14 14.53 -2.99 -2.52
CA ILE A 14 13.43 -2.05 -2.75
C ILE A 14 13.52 -1.42 -4.14
N ALA A 15 14.72 -1.02 -4.58
CA ALA A 15 14.90 -0.36 -5.88
C ALA A 15 14.67 -1.29 -7.09
N GLU A 16 15.01 -2.57 -6.96
CA GLU A 16 15.11 -3.48 -8.12
C GLU A 16 14.02 -4.55 -8.15
N LYS A 17 13.44 -4.92 -6.99
CA LYS A 17 12.49 -6.04 -6.90
C LYS A 17 11.07 -5.64 -6.51
N LEU A 18 10.91 -4.52 -5.79
CA LEU A 18 9.59 -4.08 -5.35
C LEU A 18 8.95 -3.22 -6.44
N ASP A 19 7.81 -3.68 -6.96
CA ASP A 19 6.97 -2.85 -7.81
C ASP A 19 6.13 -1.92 -6.94
N VAL A 20 6.40 -0.61 -7.03
CA VAL A 20 5.72 0.42 -6.23
C VAL A 20 4.84 1.26 -7.14
N ILE A 21 3.54 1.06 -7.03
CA ILE A 21 2.55 1.90 -7.69
C ILE A 21 2.24 3.08 -6.78
N HIS A 22 2.25 4.30 -7.33
CA HIS A 22 1.97 5.54 -6.61
C HIS A 22 0.64 6.15 -7.08
N PRO A 23 -0.52 5.70 -6.54
CA PRO A 23 -1.83 6.25 -6.91
C PRO A 23 -1.87 7.76 -6.77
N HIS A 24 -1.31 8.36 -5.73
CA HIS A 24 -1.32 9.82 -5.56
C HIS A 24 -0.11 10.53 -6.16
N GLY A 25 0.71 9.82 -6.94
CA GLY A 25 1.99 10.32 -7.40
C GLY A 25 3.06 10.29 -6.32
N THR A 26 4.18 10.93 -6.61
CA THR A 26 5.39 10.91 -5.78
C THR A 26 5.83 12.33 -5.47
N ILE A 27 6.25 12.57 -4.24
CA ILE A 27 6.89 13.84 -3.86
C ILE A 27 8.24 13.92 -4.59
N ASP A 28 9.06 12.89 -4.45
CA ASP A 28 10.36 12.80 -5.11
C ASP A 28 11.00 11.42 -4.96
N ARG A 29 12.15 11.21 -5.60
CA ARG A 29 13.00 10.03 -5.42
C ARG A 29 13.76 10.09 -4.11
N LEU A 30 14.04 8.92 -3.54
CA LEU A 30 14.96 8.79 -2.41
C LEU A 30 16.42 8.87 -2.90
N PRO A 31 17.37 9.36 -2.08
CA PRO A 31 18.77 9.58 -2.50
C PRO A 31 19.50 8.36 -3.07
N TRP A 32 19.03 7.15 -2.74
CA TRP A 32 19.59 5.88 -3.18
C TRP A 32 18.87 5.28 -4.41
N GLN A 33 17.77 5.87 -4.85
CA GLN A 33 17.08 5.45 -6.07
C GLN A 33 17.85 5.95 -7.30
N ARG A 34 17.87 5.16 -8.37
CA ARG A 34 18.52 5.56 -9.63
C ARG A 34 17.78 6.74 -10.26
N GLY A 35 18.49 7.67 -10.90
CA GLY A 35 17.91 8.81 -11.63
C GLY A 35 18.53 10.14 -11.27
N ASP A 36 17.82 11.22 -11.57
CA ASP A 36 18.20 12.58 -11.19
C ASP A 36 18.21 12.75 -9.67
N ALA A 37 19.02 13.70 -9.19
CA ALA A 37 19.14 14.00 -7.77
C ALA A 37 17.79 14.46 -7.20
N PRO A 38 17.49 14.12 -5.93
CA PRO A 38 16.28 14.59 -5.27
C PRO A 38 16.24 16.12 -5.26
N GLN A 39 15.08 16.63 -5.64
CA GLN A 39 14.57 17.97 -5.53
C GLN A 39 14.39 18.41 -4.07
N ALA A 40 14.17 17.49 -3.13
CA ALA A 40 14.11 17.79 -1.69
C ALA A 40 14.69 16.68 -0.81
N ASP A 41 15.39 17.07 0.25
CA ASP A 41 15.86 16.15 1.29
C ASP A 41 14.72 15.68 2.20
N TRP A 42 14.86 14.46 2.72
CA TRP A 42 13.88 13.89 3.64
C TRP A 42 13.76 14.71 4.93
N GLY A 43 12.53 15.04 5.31
CA GLY A 43 12.22 15.77 6.54
C GLY A 43 12.37 17.29 6.45
N VAL A 44 12.65 17.84 5.27
CA VAL A 44 12.66 19.29 5.05
C VAL A 44 11.23 19.80 4.89
N GLU A 45 10.81 20.72 5.78
CA GLU A 45 9.45 21.28 5.77
C GLU A 45 9.22 22.31 4.66
N GLN A 46 10.27 23.04 4.26
CA GLN A 46 10.20 24.10 3.25
C GLN A 46 11.23 23.88 2.13
N PRO A 47 10.99 22.91 1.23
CA PRO A 47 11.83 22.73 0.08
C PRO A 47 11.71 23.94 -0.86
N TRP A 48 12.83 24.37 -1.43
CA TRP A 48 12.93 25.56 -2.29
C TRP A 48 12.04 25.49 -3.55
N ASN A 49 11.66 24.27 -3.96
CA ASN A 49 10.89 23.95 -5.16
C ASN A 49 9.54 23.26 -4.85
N ILE A 50 8.93 23.57 -3.70
CA ILE A 50 7.66 22.97 -3.27
C ILE A 50 6.57 22.95 -4.37
N HIS A 51 6.52 23.99 -5.21
CA HIS A 51 5.57 24.08 -6.31
C HIS A 51 5.81 23.00 -7.38
N ALA A 52 7.07 22.73 -7.74
CA ALA A 52 7.42 21.70 -8.72
C ALA A 52 7.24 20.29 -8.14
N ILE A 53 7.44 20.12 -6.84
CA ILE A 53 7.17 18.85 -6.15
C ILE A 53 5.66 18.58 -6.12
N ALA A 54 4.85 19.60 -5.83
CA ALA A 54 3.40 19.46 -5.72
C ALA A 54 2.71 19.07 -7.04
N THR A 55 3.26 19.42 -8.20
CA THR A 55 2.68 19.04 -9.51
C THR A 55 2.76 17.54 -9.81
N ASN A 56 3.68 16.83 -9.15
CA ASN A 56 3.81 15.38 -9.23
C ASN A 56 2.74 14.65 -8.42
N LEU A 57 2.09 15.33 -7.48
CA LEU A 57 0.98 14.79 -6.72
C LEU A 57 -0.31 14.86 -7.53
N LYS A 58 -1.15 13.84 -7.37
CA LYS A 58 -2.46 13.74 -8.01
C LYS A 58 -3.53 13.58 -6.95
N SER A 59 -4.51 14.47 -7.01
CA SER A 59 -5.73 14.33 -6.22
C SER A 59 -6.52 13.09 -6.66
N LEU A 60 -7.39 12.61 -5.78
CA LEU A 60 -8.23 11.46 -6.06
C LEU A 60 -9.17 11.70 -7.27
N ALA A 61 -9.62 12.94 -7.47
CA ALA A 61 -10.44 13.31 -8.62
C ALA A 61 -9.66 13.22 -9.94
N GLU A 62 -8.41 13.69 -9.97
CA GLU A 62 -7.54 13.59 -11.14
C GLU A 62 -7.15 12.14 -11.45
N ARG A 63 -7.07 11.27 -10.44
CA ARG A 63 -6.79 9.86 -10.68
C ARG A 63 -7.97 9.06 -11.19
N ARG A 64 -9.19 9.43 -10.81
CA ARG A 64 -10.39 8.80 -11.37
C ARG A 64 -10.51 8.98 -12.88
N THR A 65 -9.93 10.04 -13.45
CA THR A 65 -9.94 10.27 -14.90
C THR A 65 -8.78 9.55 -15.62
N ASP A 66 -7.70 9.21 -14.90
CA ASP A 66 -6.56 8.45 -15.40
C ASP A 66 -6.81 6.94 -15.33
N ARG A 67 -7.50 6.44 -16.36
CA ARG A 67 -7.87 5.02 -16.47
C ARG A 67 -6.68 4.07 -16.53
N ASN A 68 -5.53 4.52 -17.04
CA ASN A 68 -4.34 3.66 -17.16
C ASN A 68 -3.71 3.41 -15.80
N ALA A 69 -3.49 4.47 -15.00
CA ALA A 69 -2.92 4.32 -13.66
C ALA A 69 -3.81 3.47 -12.72
N LEU A 70 -5.14 3.61 -12.84
CA LEU A 70 -6.08 2.78 -12.07
C LEU A 70 -6.09 1.33 -12.51
N ARG A 71 -5.90 1.08 -13.80
CA ARG A 71 -5.85 -0.29 -14.33
C ARG A 71 -4.71 -1.07 -13.70
N ASP A 72 -3.52 -0.49 -13.56
CA ASP A 72 -2.36 -1.19 -13.01
C ASP A 72 -2.59 -1.62 -11.55
N VAL A 73 -3.15 -0.70 -10.73
CA VAL A 73 -3.54 -1.00 -9.34
C VAL A 73 -4.56 -2.15 -9.29
N ARG A 74 -5.62 -2.05 -10.09
CA ARG A 74 -6.70 -3.05 -10.10
C ARG A 74 -6.21 -4.41 -10.60
N VAL A 75 -5.34 -4.44 -11.60
CA VAL A 75 -4.73 -5.67 -12.11
C VAL A 75 -3.82 -6.30 -11.05
N ALA A 76 -3.04 -5.50 -10.33
CA ALA A 76 -2.21 -6.00 -9.24
C ALA A 76 -3.08 -6.62 -8.12
N VAL A 77 -4.11 -5.92 -7.68
CA VAL A 77 -5.06 -6.41 -6.66
C VAL A 77 -5.80 -7.66 -7.13
N ALA A 78 -6.25 -7.68 -8.39
CA ALA A 78 -7.01 -8.80 -8.96
C ALA A 78 -6.19 -10.08 -9.18
N ASN A 79 -4.85 -9.99 -9.27
CA ASN A 79 -3.99 -11.16 -9.43
C ASN A 79 -3.22 -11.52 -8.16
N ALA A 80 -3.33 -10.71 -7.11
CA ALA A 80 -2.60 -10.93 -5.87
C ALA A 80 -3.13 -12.16 -5.14
N LYS A 81 -2.24 -13.11 -4.82
CA LYS A 81 -2.57 -14.24 -3.94
C LYS A 81 -2.83 -13.79 -2.51
N ARG A 82 -2.16 -12.72 -2.07
CA ARG A 82 -2.29 -12.13 -0.75
C ARG A 82 -2.40 -10.62 -0.83
N LEU A 83 -3.28 -10.06 -0.01
CA LEU A 83 -3.48 -8.62 0.14
C LEU A 83 -3.11 -8.22 1.55
N VAL A 84 -2.14 -7.32 1.68
CA VAL A 84 -1.68 -6.84 2.99
C VAL A 84 -1.90 -5.34 3.07
N PHE A 85 -2.73 -4.91 4.01
CA PHE A 85 -3.09 -3.51 4.23
C PHE A 85 -2.37 -2.98 5.46
N LEU A 86 -1.35 -2.14 5.25
CA LEU A 86 -0.54 -1.54 6.31
C LEU A 86 -0.83 -0.04 6.40
N GLY A 87 -1.39 0.42 7.53
CA GLY A 87 -1.70 1.83 7.74
C GLY A 87 -2.69 2.41 6.72
N PHE A 88 -3.58 1.59 6.17
CA PHE A 88 -4.49 1.98 5.09
C PHE A 88 -5.79 2.58 5.64
N GLY A 89 -6.19 3.72 5.08
CA GLY A 89 -7.48 4.34 5.39
C GLY A 89 -8.62 3.74 4.55
N PHE A 90 -9.51 2.98 5.18
CA PHE A 90 -10.65 2.28 4.54
C PHE A 90 -11.85 3.19 4.20
N GLN A 91 -11.60 4.45 3.86
CA GLN A 91 -12.66 5.33 3.37
C GLN A 91 -13.13 4.85 1.97
N PRO A 92 -14.42 4.97 1.63
CA PRO A 92 -14.96 4.46 0.36
C PRO A 92 -14.15 4.90 -0.86
N GLN A 93 -13.71 6.16 -0.88
CA GLN A 93 -12.94 6.72 -2.00
C GLN A 93 -11.61 5.99 -2.25
N ASN A 94 -10.91 5.57 -1.19
CA ASN A 94 -9.65 4.85 -1.30
C ASN A 94 -9.86 3.39 -1.71
N VAL A 95 -10.95 2.79 -1.21
CA VAL A 95 -11.33 1.41 -1.53
C VAL A 95 -11.72 1.28 -3.00
N ASP A 96 -12.43 2.27 -3.56
CA ASP A 96 -12.81 2.33 -4.98
C ASP A 96 -11.60 2.38 -5.95
N LEU A 97 -10.42 2.80 -5.46
CA LEU A 97 -9.18 2.77 -6.25
C LEU A 97 -8.70 1.33 -6.45
N LEU A 98 -8.93 0.47 -5.46
CA LEU A 98 -8.42 -0.90 -5.41
C LEU A 98 -9.38 -1.90 -6.04
N PHE A 99 -10.67 -1.75 -5.77
CA PHE A 99 -11.71 -2.69 -6.19
C PHE A 99 -12.68 -2.02 -7.14
N GLU A 100 -12.81 -2.59 -8.34
CA GLU A 100 -13.90 -2.24 -9.28
C GLU A 100 -15.07 -3.20 -9.13
N ASN A 101 -14.76 -4.48 -8.95
CA ASN A 101 -15.70 -5.56 -8.75
C ASN A 101 -15.20 -6.47 -7.63
N THR A 102 -16.07 -7.36 -7.16
CA THR A 102 -15.64 -8.44 -6.27
C THR A 102 -14.59 -9.30 -6.97
N LEU A 103 -13.54 -9.69 -6.24
CA LEU A 103 -12.49 -10.55 -6.77
C LEU A 103 -13.05 -11.91 -7.16
N SER A 104 -12.58 -12.45 -8.30
CA SER A 104 -12.98 -13.78 -8.77
C SER A 104 -12.20 -14.93 -8.11
N HIS A 105 -11.18 -14.59 -7.32
CA HIS A 105 -10.41 -15.51 -6.50
C HIS A 105 -10.53 -15.13 -5.01
N ASN A 106 -10.09 -16.04 -4.15
CA ASN A 106 -10.12 -15.91 -2.70
C ASN A 106 -8.70 -15.65 -2.16
N PRO A 107 -8.19 -14.40 -2.16
CA PRO A 107 -6.86 -14.12 -1.63
C PRO A 107 -6.83 -14.20 -0.10
N GLU A 108 -5.64 -14.44 0.47
CA GLU A 108 -5.42 -14.24 1.89
C GLU A 108 -5.28 -12.73 2.19
N VAL A 109 -6.06 -12.22 3.13
CA VAL A 109 -6.13 -10.79 3.43
C VAL A 109 -5.65 -10.54 4.85
N LEU A 110 -4.63 -9.71 5.00
CA LEU A 110 -4.08 -9.27 6.28
C LEU A 110 -4.24 -7.75 6.43
N ILE A 111 -4.86 -7.30 7.51
CA ILE A 111 -5.16 -5.88 7.71
C ILE A 111 -4.63 -5.41 9.06
N SER A 112 -3.82 -4.34 9.03
CA SER A 112 -3.50 -3.56 10.21
C SER A 112 -4.71 -2.76 10.67
N THR A 113 -5.11 -2.95 11.92
CA THR A 113 -6.17 -2.19 12.60
C THR A 113 -5.62 -1.26 13.67
N TYR A 114 -4.30 -0.99 13.65
CA TYR A 114 -3.66 -0.09 14.61
C TYR A 114 -4.34 1.29 14.60
N GLY A 115 -4.77 1.74 15.78
CA GLY A 115 -5.48 3.01 15.95
C GLY A 115 -6.97 2.99 15.55
N MET A 116 -7.52 1.84 15.13
CA MET A 116 -8.96 1.71 14.84
C MET A 116 -9.74 1.28 16.09
N SER A 117 -10.99 1.75 16.20
CA SER A 117 -11.93 1.21 17.18
C SER A 117 -12.38 -0.20 16.78
N GLN A 118 -12.84 -0.99 17.74
CA GLN A 118 -13.34 -2.35 17.46
C GLN A 118 -14.50 -2.36 16.45
N GLY A 119 -15.43 -1.40 16.56
CA GLY A 119 -16.54 -1.25 15.61
C GLY A 119 -16.08 -0.93 14.18
N ASN A 120 -15.08 -0.05 14.05
CA ASN A 120 -14.50 0.26 12.74
C ASN A 120 -13.77 -0.94 12.15
N ALA A 121 -12.98 -1.67 12.96
CA ALA A 121 -12.29 -2.89 12.52
C ALA A 121 -13.28 -3.96 12.05
N ALA A 122 -14.39 -4.17 12.76
CA ALA A 122 -15.44 -5.10 12.36
C ALA A 122 -16.11 -4.67 11.03
N THR A 123 -16.40 -3.37 10.88
CA THR A 123 -16.98 -2.83 9.64
C THR A 123 -16.05 -3.02 8.45
N VAL A 124 -14.75 -2.77 8.63
CA VAL A 124 -13.72 -3.02 7.62
C VAL A 124 -13.66 -4.49 7.25
N ALA A 125 -13.70 -5.39 8.23
CA ALA A 125 -13.71 -6.83 7.96
C ALA A 125 -14.93 -7.26 7.12
N HIS A 126 -16.12 -6.78 7.45
CA HIS A 126 -17.33 -7.06 6.65
C HIS A 126 -17.22 -6.52 5.23
N MET A 127 -16.73 -5.30 5.07
CA MET A 127 -16.51 -4.70 3.76
C MET A 127 -15.51 -5.51 2.93
N MET A 128 -14.38 -5.90 3.53
CA MET A 128 -13.33 -6.64 2.85
C MET A 128 -13.75 -8.06 2.48
N LYS A 129 -14.53 -8.75 3.33
CA LYS A 129 -15.13 -10.04 2.95
C LYS A 129 -15.97 -9.93 1.69
N ARG A 130 -16.77 -8.88 1.56
CA ARG A 130 -17.63 -8.64 0.38
C ARG A 130 -16.82 -8.29 -0.87
N LEU A 131 -15.80 -7.43 -0.75
CA LEU A 131 -15.02 -6.94 -1.88
C LEU A 131 -13.98 -7.97 -2.37
N ALA A 132 -13.33 -8.69 -1.46
CA ALA A 132 -12.40 -9.75 -1.81
C ALA A 132 -13.08 -11.10 -2.06
N GLY A 133 -14.41 -11.17 -1.97
CA GLY A 133 -15.19 -12.37 -2.29
C GLY A 133 -14.97 -13.54 -1.32
N LEU A 134 -14.48 -13.27 -0.11
CA LEU A 134 -13.95 -14.30 0.78
C LEU A 134 -15.03 -15.29 1.24
N GLU A 135 -14.89 -16.53 0.80
CA GLU A 135 -15.81 -17.63 1.17
C GLU A 135 -15.56 -18.18 2.58
N SER A 136 -14.30 -18.11 3.06
CA SER A 136 -13.90 -18.56 4.40
C SER A 136 -13.48 -17.40 5.29
N ALA A 137 -13.83 -17.49 6.58
CA ALA A 137 -13.39 -16.52 7.59
C ALA A 137 -11.88 -16.59 7.85
N ASP A 138 -11.24 -17.73 7.61
CA ASP A 138 -9.81 -17.96 7.89
C ASP A 138 -8.88 -17.21 6.94
N LEU A 139 -9.43 -16.77 5.79
CA LEU A 139 -8.70 -15.99 4.80
C LEU A 139 -8.57 -14.50 5.18
N LEU A 140 -9.24 -14.05 6.25
CA LEU A 140 -9.16 -12.68 6.73
C LEU A 140 -8.54 -12.61 8.11
N MET A 141 -7.37 -11.98 8.19
CA MET A 141 -6.64 -11.73 9.43
C MET A 141 -6.64 -10.23 9.73
N LEU A 142 -7.04 -9.88 10.96
CA LEU A 142 -6.91 -8.53 11.49
C LEU A 142 -5.82 -8.53 12.58
N SER A 143 -4.92 -7.55 12.53
CA SER A 143 -3.89 -7.37 13.55
C SER A 143 -3.85 -5.92 14.04
N PRO A 144 -3.90 -5.67 15.35
CA PRO A 144 -3.80 -4.32 15.90
C PRO A 144 -2.36 -3.77 15.87
N GLY A 145 -1.38 -4.51 15.34
CA GLY A 145 0.03 -4.10 15.30
C GLY A 145 0.33 -2.99 14.29
N LYS A 146 1.42 -2.27 14.54
CA LYS A 146 2.01 -1.32 13.59
C LYS A 146 2.50 -2.04 12.35
N ALA A 147 2.65 -1.31 11.24
CA ALA A 147 3.06 -1.88 9.95
C ALA A 147 4.33 -2.76 10.04
N TRP A 148 5.35 -2.31 10.76
CA TRP A 148 6.59 -3.07 10.93
C TRP A 148 6.44 -4.31 11.83
N GLU A 149 5.52 -4.28 12.80
CA GLU A 149 5.22 -5.44 13.66
C GLU A 149 4.53 -6.52 12.83
N ILE A 150 3.59 -6.11 11.96
CA ILE A 150 2.90 -7.02 11.05
C ILE A 150 3.88 -7.69 10.08
N LEU A 151 4.77 -6.91 9.46
CA LEU A 151 5.76 -7.48 8.54
C LEU A 151 6.70 -8.48 9.24
N ARG A 152 7.07 -8.21 10.49
CA ARG A 152 7.90 -9.12 11.30
C ARG A 152 7.13 -10.38 11.70
N ASP A 153 5.96 -10.21 12.33
CA ASP A 153 5.22 -11.28 12.99
C ASP A 153 4.53 -12.23 11.98
N TYR A 154 4.19 -11.71 10.80
CA TYR A 154 3.59 -12.49 9.70
C TYR A 154 4.59 -12.81 8.59
N SER A 155 5.90 -12.66 8.83
CA SER A 155 6.95 -12.95 7.84
C SER A 155 6.78 -14.31 7.15
N LEU A 156 6.47 -15.37 7.91
CA LEU A 156 6.22 -16.71 7.37
C LEU A 156 5.02 -16.77 6.40
N LEU A 157 3.97 -15.99 6.65
CA LEU A 157 2.83 -15.86 5.74
C LEU A 157 3.23 -15.12 4.45
N LEU A 158 4.14 -14.16 4.55
CA LEU A 158 4.54 -13.30 3.45
C LEU A 158 5.61 -13.92 2.53
N GLU A 159 6.37 -14.90 3.01
CA GLU A 159 7.48 -15.53 2.28
C GLU A 159 7.06 -16.50 1.15
N SER A 160 5.78 -16.88 1.05
CA SER A 160 5.32 -18.00 0.20
C SER A 160 4.84 -17.65 -1.21
#